data_AF-A0A0G1JI02-F1
#
_entry.id   AF-A0A0G1JI02-F1
#
_cell.length_a   1.000
_cell.length_b   1.000
_cell.length_c   1.000
_cell.angle_alpha   90.00
_cell.angle_beta   90.00
_cell.angle_gamma   90.00
#
_symmetry.space_group_name_H-M   'P 1'
#
loop_
_entity.id
_entity.type
_entity.pdbx_description
1 polymer ?
#
loop_
_entity_poly.entity_id
_entity_poly.type
_entity_poly.pdbx_seq_one_letter_code
_entity_poly.pdbx_strand_id
1 'polypeptide(L)'
;MSHIAKKVLGLLYEMVEVFVVSASIFVVVYLFLMQPHQVKGSSMFPTFHDSEYVLTDKVTFRTRNPKWGDVIVFRAPVNENFDFIKRVIAVPGDRIMISGGKVYVNGQPLDEFYLPPEYTTAAGQFLREGVEYTIPEGSIRLGTGPLSKHCRESIFSLLAGG
;
A
#
# COMPACT_ATOMS: atom_id res chain seq x y z
N MET A 1 8.97 27.32 -54.36
CA MET A 1 8.62 27.26 -52.93
C MET A 1 8.39 25.80 -52.53
N SER A 2 9.13 25.16 -51.64
CA SER A 2 10.50 25.33 -51.15
C SER A 2 10.91 23.92 -50.69
N HIS A 3 12.03 23.37 -51.19
CA HIS A 3 12.56 22.08 -50.72
C HIS A 3 12.72 22.04 -49.18
N ILE A 4 12.92 23.23 -48.61
CA ILE A 4 12.96 23.51 -47.17
C ILE A 4 11.62 23.18 -46.50
N ALA A 5 10.47 23.57 -47.05
CA ALA A 5 9.16 23.26 -46.45
C ALA A 5 8.86 21.75 -46.41
N LYS A 6 9.24 20.99 -47.44
CA LYS A 6 9.08 19.52 -47.43
C LYS A 6 9.98 18.86 -46.39
N LYS A 7 11.22 19.34 -46.23
CA LYS A 7 12.14 18.86 -45.17
C LYS A 7 11.63 19.20 -43.77
N VAL A 8 11.15 20.43 -43.57
CA VAL A 8 10.57 20.85 -42.28
C VAL A 8 9.32 20.04 -41.96
N LEU A 9 8.46 19.76 -42.94
CA LEU A 9 7.25 18.95 -42.74
C LEU A 9 7.60 17.50 -42.37
N GLY A 10 8.64 16.92 -42.99
CA GLY A 10 9.15 15.60 -42.62
C GLY A 10 9.67 15.57 -41.17
N LEU A 11 10.48 16.56 -40.79
CA LEU A 11 10.98 16.69 -39.41
C LEU A 11 9.83 16.85 -38.39
N LEU A 12 8.80 17.64 -38.71
CA LEU A 12 7.63 17.79 -37.84
C LEU A 12 6.86 16.48 -37.69
N TYR A 13 6.76 15.68 -38.76
CA TYR A 13 6.10 14.37 -38.71
C TYR A 13 6.87 13.40 -37.81
N GLU A 14 8.18 13.31 -37.95
CA GLU A 14 9.05 12.48 -37.09
C GLU A 14 8.95 12.90 -35.61
N MET A 15 8.93 14.20 -35.32
CA MET A 15 8.75 14.69 -33.94
C MET A 15 7.39 14.31 -33.37
N VAL A 16 6.32 14.44 -34.17
CA VAL A 16 4.96 14.07 -33.75
C VAL A 16 4.85 12.56 -33.54
N GLU A 17 5.42 11.74 -34.43
CA GLU A 17 5.42 10.29 -34.32
C GLU A 17 6.11 9.84 -33.02
N VAL A 18 7.32 10.34 -32.75
CA VAL A 18 8.05 10.03 -31.51
C VAL A 18 7.26 10.47 -30.28
N PHE A 19 6.66 11.66 -30.32
CA PHE A 19 5.83 12.17 -29.23
C PHE A 19 4.62 11.27 -28.98
N VAL A 20 3.92 10.86 -30.04
CA VAL A 20 2.74 9.99 -29.95
C VAL A 20 3.12 8.61 -29.41
N VAL A 21 4.21 8.01 -29.89
CA VAL A 21 4.68 6.71 -29.40
C VAL A 21 5.09 6.80 -27.94
N SER A 22 5.86 7.81 -27.56
CA SER A 22 6.28 8.04 -26.18
C SER A 22 5.08 8.28 -25.25
N ALA A 23 4.12 9.12 -25.65
CA ALA A 23 2.91 9.38 -24.89
C ALA A 23 2.05 8.13 -24.74
N SER A 24 1.94 7.32 -25.80
CA SER A 24 1.18 6.06 -25.78
C SER A 24 1.78 5.07 -24.78
N ILE A 25 3.11 4.89 -24.80
CA ILE A 25 3.80 4.02 -23.82
C ILE A 25 3.60 4.57 -22.40
N PHE A 26 3.78 5.87 -22.19
CA PHE A 26 3.59 6.50 -20.89
C PHE A 26 2.17 6.28 -20.35
N VAL A 27 1.14 6.47 -21.18
CA VAL A 27 -0.27 6.24 -20.79
C VAL A 27 -0.51 4.78 -20.43
N VAL A 28 0.02 3.83 -21.20
CA VAL A 28 -0.12 2.40 -20.87
C VAL A 28 0.56 2.08 -19.53
N VAL A 29 1.77 2.59 -19.28
CA VAL A 29 2.46 2.36 -18.02
C VAL A 29 1.69 2.97 -16.85
N TYR A 30 1.21 4.20 -16.99
CA TYR A 30 0.48 4.92 -15.94
C TYR A 30 -0.89 4.28 -15.62
N LEU A 31 -1.59 3.76 -16.63
CA LEU A 31 -2.91 3.16 -16.41
C LEU A 31 -2.81 1.74 -15.83
N PHE A 32 -1.86 0.93 -16.31
CA PHE A 32 -1.82 -0.51 -16.03
C PHE A 32 -0.76 -0.93 -15.01
N LEU A 33 0.40 -0.27 -14.97
CA LEU A 33 1.53 -0.70 -14.14
C LEU A 33 1.56 0.07 -12.81
N MET A 34 1.59 1.40 -12.87
CA MET A 34 1.90 2.24 -11.71
C MET A 34 0.94 3.41 -11.55
N GLN A 35 0.35 3.56 -10.37
CA GLN A 35 -0.48 4.72 -10.05
C GLN A 35 0.14 5.52 -8.90
N PRO A 36 0.31 6.85 -9.05
CA PRO A 36 0.67 7.72 -7.95
C PRO A 36 -0.51 7.90 -7.01
N HIS A 37 -0.28 7.70 -5.72
CA HIS A 37 -1.21 8.02 -4.65
C HIS A 37 -0.54 9.02 -3.71
N GLN A 38 -1.33 9.94 -3.19
CA GLN A 38 -0.88 10.85 -2.15
C GLN A 38 -1.25 10.26 -0.79
N VAL A 39 -0.25 10.13 0.09
CA VAL A 39 -0.45 9.73 1.48
C VAL A 39 -1.21 10.85 2.20
N LYS A 40 -2.37 10.54 2.77
CA LYS A 40 -3.13 11.46 3.61
C LYS A 40 -3.17 10.94 5.04
N GLY A 41 -2.61 11.71 5.96
CA GLY A 41 -2.58 11.46 7.40
C GLY A 41 -1.29 10.81 7.91
N SER A 42 -1.09 10.87 9.23
CA SER A 42 0.12 10.39 9.91
C SER A 42 0.10 8.90 10.28
N SER A 43 -0.81 8.12 9.69
CA SER A 43 -1.06 6.74 10.08
C SER A 43 0.08 5.76 9.72
N MET A 44 1.11 6.18 9.00
CA MET A 44 2.24 5.34 8.61
C MET A 44 3.59 5.96 9.02
N PHE A 45 3.57 6.96 9.90
CA PHE A 45 4.77 7.57 10.44
C PHE A 45 5.57 6.54 11.29
N PRO A 46 6.91 6.49 11.22
CA PRO A 46 7.82 7.34 10.43
C PRO A 46 8.09 6.85 9.01
N THR A 47 7.52 5.72 8.56
CA THR A 47 7.81 5.16 7.23
C THR A 47 7.30 6.04 6.09
N PHE A 48 6.13 6.66 6.27
CA PHE A 48 5.54 7.57 5.29
C PHE A 48 5.11 8.87 5.96
N HIS A 49 5.45 9.99 5.32
CA HIS A 49 5.09 11.33 5.78
C HIS A 49 3.75 11.78 5.19
N ASP A 50 3.06 12.66 5.91
CA ASP A 50 1.83 13.26 5.38
C ASP A 50 2.15 14.05 4.10
N SER A 51 1.24 13.98 3.12
CA SER A 51 1.35 14.62 1.81
C SER A 51 2.48 14.08 0.91
N GLU A 52 3.12 12.98 1.27
CA GLU A 52 4.11 12.29 0.44
C GLU A 52 3.43 11.56 -0.73
N TYR A 53 4.09 11.57 -1.91
CA TYR A 53 3.61 10.84 -3.09
C TYR A 53 4.28 9.47 -3.16
N VAL A 54 3.46 8.43 -3.21
CA VAL A 54 3.92 7.04 -3.37
C VAL A 54 3.45 6.47 -4.69
N LEU A 55 4.30 5.66 -5.33
CA LEU A 55 3.92 4.91 -6.52
C LEU A 55 3.55 3.49 -6.10
N THR A 56 2.37 3.05 -6.51
CA THR A 56 1.86 1.72 -6.21
C THR A 56 1.87 0.84 -7.45
N ASP A 57 2.29 -0.42 -7.30
CA ASP A 57 2.24 -1.43 -8.35
C ASP A 57 0.88 -2.14 -8.34
N LYS A 58 0.17 -2.08 -9.47
CA LYS A 58 -1.13 -2.75 -9.66
C LYS A 58 -1.02 -4.20 -10.09
N VAL A 59 0.11 -4.61 -10.67
CA VAL A 59 0.31 -5.95 -11.24
C VAL A 59 0.56 -6.98 -10.15
N THR A 60 1.42 -6.64 -9.17
CA THR A 60 1.74 -7.54 -8.07
C THR A 60 0.49 -7.93 -7.28
N PHE A 61 -0.43 -6.98 -7.02
CA PHE A 61 -1.68 -7.25 -6.32
C PHE A 61 -2.61 -8.22 -7.07
N ARG A 62 -2.61 -8.19 -8.41
CA ARG A 62 -3.42 -9.10 -9.24
C ARG A 62 -2.82 -10.49 -9.39
N THR A 63 -1.50 -10.61 -9.24
CA THR A 63 -0.76 -11.84 -9.54
C THR A 63 -0.47 -12.65 -8.28
N ARG A 64 -0.37 -11.98 -7.13
CA ARG A 64 0.09 -12.56 -5.87
C ARG A 64 -0.76 -12.09 -4.70
N ASN A 65 -1.06 -13.02 -3.79
CA ASN A 65 -1.64 -12.67 -2.50
C ASN A 65 -0.66 -11.84 -1.65
N PRO A 66 -1.15 -10.85 -0.89
CA PRO A 66 -0.33 -10.09 0.04
C PRO A 66 0.37 -11.02 1.04
N LYS A 67 1.60 -10.66 1.40
CA LYS A 67 2.44 -11.37 2.37
C LYS A 67 2.72 -10.43 3.53
N TRP A 68 3.18 -11.02 4.63
CA TRP A 68 3.73 -10.27 5.75
C TRP A 68 4.73 -9.21 5.28
N GLY A 69 4.61 -8.00 5.84
CA GLY A 69 5.50 -6.88 5.54
C GLY A 69 5.11 -6.05 4.31
N ASP A 70 4.21 -6.53 3.44
CA ASP A 70 3.73 -5.76 2.29
C ASP A 70 3.02 -4.47 2.75
N VAL A 71 3.24 -3.36 2.05
CA VAL A 71 2.47 -2.12 2.24
C VAL A 71 1.43 -2.06 1.14
N ILE A 72 0.17 -1.94 1.52
CA ILE A 72 -0.96 -1.94 0.60
C ILE A 72 -1.74 -0.64 0.72
N VAL A 73 -2.32 -0.24 -0.42
CA VAL A 73 -3.20 0.91 -0.53
C VAL A 73 -4.60 0.40 -0.86
N PHE A 74 -5.60 0.82 -0.09
CA PHE A 74 -6.98 0.39 -0.27
C PHE A 74 -7.95 1.54 0.01
N ARG A 75 -9.13 1.49 -0.61
CA ARG A 75 -10.16 2.52 -0.42
C ARG A 75 -10.77 2.44 0.97
N ALA A 76 -10.94 3.59 1.62
CA ALA A 76 -11.58 3.66 2.92
C ALA A 76 -13.08 3.29 2.82
N PRO A 77 -13.60 2.39 3.69
CA PRO A 77 -14.99 1.95 3.61
C PRO A 77 -15.99 3.05 4.00
N VAL A 78 -15.55 4.08 4.73
CA VAL A 78 -16.40 5.20 5.17
C VAL A 78 -16.45 6.30 4.11
N ASN A 79 -15.41 6.44 3.28
CA ASN A 79 -15.36 7.48 2.26
C ASN A 79 -14.44 7.05 1.11
N GLU A 80 -15.04 6.69 -0.01
CA GLU A 80 -14.35 6.19 -1.21
C GLU A 80 -13.41 7.22 -1.86
N ASN A 81 -13.49 8.49 -1.47
CA ASN A 81 -12.58 9.54 -1.94
C ASN A 81 -11.22 9.53 -1.22
N PHE A 82 -11.03 8.65 -0.24
CA PHE A 82 -9.79 8.53 0.51
C PHE A 82 -9.24 7.11 0.41
N ASP A 83 -7.97 7.03 0.03
CA ASP A 83 -7.19 5.81 0.10
C ASP A 83 -6.44 5.75 1.42
N PHE A 84 -6.40 4.57 2.04
CA PHE A 84 -5.59 4.26 3.20
C PHE A 84 -4.38 3.44 2.81
N ILE A 85 -3.25 3.76 3.44
CA ILE A 85 -1.99 3.03 3.30
C ILE A 85 -1.71 2.35 4.63
N LYS A 86 -1.50 1.04 4.59
CA LYS A 86 -1.23 0.23 5.78
C LYS A 86 -0.26 -0.90 5.46
N ARG A 87 0.41 -1.43 6.49
CA ARG A 87 1.29 -2.61 6.37
C ARG A 87 0.54 -3.88 6.75
N VAL A 88 0.77 -4.96 6.02
CA VAL A 88 0.25 -6.29 6.32
C VAL A 88 1.03 -6.91 7.49
N ILE A 89 0.32 -7.23 8.57
CA ILE A 89 0.86 -7.86 9.79
C ILE A 89 0.61 -9.37 9.80
N ALA A 90 -0.53 -9.83 9.28
CA ALA A 90 -0.89 -11.24 9.25
C ALA A 90 -1.81 -11.52 8.06
N VAL A 91 -1.71 -12.73 7.50
CA VAL A 91 -2.48 -13.18 6.32
C VAL A 91 -3.44 -14.31 6.71
N PRO A 92 -4.39 -14.71 5.84
CA PRO A 92 -5.28 -15.85 6.12
C PRO A 92 -4.53 -17.09 6.60
N GLY A 93 -5.05 -17.72 7.65
CA GLY A 93 -4.45 -18.90 8.28
C GLY A 93 -3.45 -18.60 9.40
N ASP A 94 -2.96 -17.37 9.52
CA ASP A 94 -2.09 -16.99 10.63
C ASP A 94 -2.86 -16.86 11.95
N ARG A 95 -2.19 -17.20 13.06
CA ARG A 95 -2.66 -16.90 14.43
C ARG A 95 -1.95 -15.68 14.97
N ILE A 96 -2.68 -14.62 15.26
CA ILE A 96 -2.14 -13.39 15.84
C ILE A 96 -2.48 -13.28 17.33
N MET A 97 -1.54 -12.82 18.13
CA MET A 97 -1.73 -12.51 19.55
C MET A 97 -0.98 -11.24 19.90
N ILE A 98 -1.58 -10.36 20.70
CA ILE A 98 -0.86 -9.24 21.31
C ILE A 98 -0.67 -9.55 22.79
N SER A 99 0.56 -9.46 23.27
CA SER A 99 0.87 -9.65 24.68
C SER A 99 2.09 -8.83 25.10
N GLY A 100 1.96 -8.08 26.20
CA GLY A 100 3.06 -7.29 26.78
C GLY A 100 3.57 -6.20 25.83
N GLY A 101 2.70 -5.61 25.01
CA GLY A 101 3.06 -4.58 24.05
C GLY A 101 3.75 -5.10 22.78
N LYS A 102 3.79 -6.42 22.56
CA LYS A 102 4.38 -7.07 21.38
C LYS A 102 3.34 -7.87 20.61
N VAL A 103 3.51 -7.92 19.29
CA VAL A 103 2.71 -8.76 18.39
C VAL A 103 3.41 -10.11 18.23
N TYR A 104 2.63 -11.19 18.27
CA TYR A 104 3.06 -12.55 18.00
C TYR A 104 2.25 -13.09 16.82
N VAL A 105 2.92 -13.71 15.86
CA VAL A 105 2.31 -14.38 14.71
C VAL A 105 2.74 -15.84 14.74
N ASN A 106 1.78 -16.76 14.76
CA ASN A 106 1.96 -18.20 14.89
C ASN A 106 2.85 -18.60 16.10
N GLY A 107 2.74 -17.85 17.20
CA GLY A 107 3.50 -18.06 18.44
C GLY A 107 4.92 -17.49 18.43
N GLN A 108 5.38 -16.90 17.33
CA GLN A 108 6.68 -16.24 17.24
C GLN A 108 6.51 -14.72 17.38
N PRO A 109 7.41 -14.01 18.09
CA PRO A 109 7.37 -12.56 18.15
C PRO A 109 7.57 -11.98 16.75
N LEU A 110 6.74 -11.03 16.38
CA LEU A 110 6.83 -10.33 15.11
C LEU A 110 8.01 -9.35 15.13
N ASP A 111 8.83 -9.36 14.08
CA ASP A 111 9.86 -8.35 13.90
C ASP A 111 9.23 -7.05 13.37
N GLU A 112 9.00 -6.10 14.27
CA GLU A 112 8.45 -4.79 13.94
C GLU A 112 9.56 -3.78 13.58
N PHE A 113 10.47 -4.14 12.66
CA PHE A 113 11.60 -3.30 12.21
C PHE A 113 11.21 -1.89 11.72
N TYR A 114 9.94 -1.69 11.38
CA TYR A 114 9.36 -0.42 10.95
C TYR A 114 8.97 0.51 12.11
N LEU A 115 9.00 0.01 13.35
CA LEU A 115 8.76 0.77 14.57
C LEU A 115 10.08 1.03 15.31
N PRO A 116 10.29 2.24 15.85
CA PRO A 116 11.39 2.46 16.79
C PRO A 116 11.21 1.60 18.05
N PRO A 117 12.30 1.17 18.73
CA PRO A 117 12.24 0.25 19.88
C PRO A 117 11.41 0.74 21.07
N GLU A 118 11.12 2.04 21.13
CA GLU A 118 10.35 2.69 22.19
C GLU A 118 8.83 2.54 22.02
N TYR A 119 8.38 2.08 20.85
CA TYR A 119 6.96 1.95 20.54
C TYR A 119 6.46 0.56 20.90
N THR A 120 5.26 0.51 21.49
CA THR A 120 4.57 -0.73 21.83
C THR A 120 3.24 -0.81 21.10
N THR A 121 2.88 -2.02 20.67
CA THR A 121 1.61 -2.31 20.02
C THR A 121 0.60 -2.75 21.06
N ALA A 122 -0.50 -2.00 21.18
CA ALA A 122 -1.52 -2.25 22.18
C ALA A 122 -2.72 -2.97 21.57
N ALA A 123 -3.31 -3.89 22.35
CA ALA A 123 -4.56 -4.53 22.03
C ALA A 123 -5.67 -3.50 21.77
N GLY A 124 -6.31 -3.59 20.60
CA GLY A 124 -7.43 -2.74 20.18
C GLY A 124 -8.79 -3.30 20.59
N GLN A 125 -9.87 -2.83 19.95
CA GLN A 125 -11.22 -3.37 20.18
C GLN A 125 -11.38 -4.83 19.70
N PHE A 126 -10.53 -5.29 18.78
CA PHE A 126 -10.68 -6.57 18.10
C PHE A 126 -9.80 -7.70 18.64
N LEU A 127 -8.58 -7.38 19.10
CA LEU A 127 -7.72 -8.35 19.76
C LEU A 127 -7.74 -8.05 21.25
N ARG A 128 -7.95 -9.08 22.06
CA ARG A 128 -7.82 -8.99 23.51
C ARG A 128 -6.38 -9.35 23.88
N GLU A 129 -5.86 -8.70 24.90
CA GLU A 129 -4.54 -8.99 25.45
C GLU A 129 -4.42 -10.47 25.81
N GLY A 130 -3.41 -11.16 25.29
CA GLY A 130 -3.13 -12.56 25.55
C GLY A 130 -4.10 -13.57 24.90
N VAL A 131 -4.97 -13.14 23.98
CA VAL A 131 -5.88 -14.03 23.26
C VAL A 131 -5.41 -14.21 21.83
N GLU A 132 -5.20 -15.48 21.43
CA GLU A 132 -4.93 -15.83 20.04
C GLU A 132 -6.19 -15.66 19.18
N TYR A 133 -6.02 -15.08 18.00
CA TYR A 133 -7.05 -14.93 16.99
C TYR A 133 -6.56 -15.49 15.66
N THR A 134 -7.34 -16.35 15.02
CA THR A 134 -7.00 -16.91 13.71
C THR A 134 -7.61 -16.05 12.61
N ILE A 135 -6.81 -15.65 11.63
CA ILE A 135 -7.26 -14.84 10.51
C ILE A 135 -8.08 -15.72 9.55
N PRO A 136 -9.38 -15.43 9.33
CA PRO A 136 -10.21 -16.19 8.41
C PRO A 136 -9.82 -15.94 6.95
N GLU A 137 -10.12 -16.91 6.09
CA GLU A 137 -9.95 -16.83 4.64
C GLU A 137 -10.63 -15.57 4.07
N GLY A 138 -9.92 -14.87 3.18
CA GLY A 138 -10.40 -13.62 2.58
C GLY A 138 -10.30 -12.37 3.48
N SER A 139 -9.56 -12.43 4.60
CA SER A 139 -9.28 -11.26 5.44
C SER A 139 -7.79 -11.09 5.70
N ILE A 140 -7.32 -9.84 5.83
CA ILE A 140 -5.91 -9.53 6.09
C ILE A 140 -5.83 -8.60 7.30
N ARG A 141 -4.86 -8.83 8.18
CA ARG A 141 -4.64 -7.94 9.33
C ARG A 141 -3.68 -6.83 8.94
N LEU A 142 -4.10 -5.59 9.14
CA LEU A 142 -3.31 -4.41 8.81
C LEU A 142 -2.83 -3.70 10.08
N GLY A 143 -1.53 -3.45 10.11
CA GLY A 143 -0.89 -2.56 11.04
C GLY A 143 -1.20 -1.12 10.68
N THR A 144 -1.67 -0.36 11.66
CA THR A 144 -1.56 1.09 11.63
C THR A 144 -0.14 1.42 12.11
N GLY A 145 0.47 2.47 11.60
CA GLY A 145 1.58 3.12 12.29
C GLY A 145 1.11 3.79 13.59
N PRO A 146 2.04 4.16 14.47
CA PRO A 146 1.75 4.80 15.73
C PRO A 146 1.04 6.15 15.53
N LEU A 147 -0.21 6.24 15.99
CA LEU A 147 -0.89 7.54 16.18
C LEU A 147 -0.39 8.25 17.46
N SER A 148 0.36 7.53 18.31
CA SER A 148 1.04 8.00 19.55
C SER A 148 2.07 6.94 19.99
N LYS A 149 2.66 7.02 21.21
CA LYS A 149 3.47 5.92 21.81
C LYS A 149 2.76 4.55 21.83
N HIS A 150 1.45 4.52 21.58
CA HIS A 150 0.66 3.30 21.40
C HIS A 150 0.22 3.18 19.94
N CYS A 151 0.63 2.09 19.30
CA CYS A 151 0.11 1.69 18.01
C CYS A 151 -1.29 1.06 18.18
N ARG A 152 -2.29 1.52 17.39
CA ARG A 152 -3.65 0.98 17.39
C ARG A 152 -3.88 0.14 16.14
N GLU A 153 -4.10 -1.16 16.29
CA GLU A 153 -4.41 -2.03 15.15
C GLU A 153 -5.82 -1.79 14.59
N SER A 154 -6.01 -2.06 13.30
CA SER A 154 -7.33 -2.03 12.64
C SER A 154 -7.53 -3.31 11.84
N ILE A 155 -8.69 -3.98 12.01
CA ILE A 155 -9.07 -5.08 11.11
C ILE A 155 -9.58 -4.42 9.84
N PHE A 156 -9.04 -4.82 8.69
CA PHE A 156 -9.70 -4.57 7.41
C PHE A 156 -9.90 -5.89 6.70
N SER A 157 -11.16 -6.25 6.49
CA SER A 157 -11.47 -7.29 5.52
C SER A 157 -11.19 -6.69 4.14
N LEU A 158 -9.97 -6.87 3.63
CA LEU A 158 -9.80 -6.77 2.19
C LEU A 158 -10.52 -7.96 1.61
N LEU A 159 -11.76 -7.72 1.16
CA LEU A 159 -12.38 -8.56 0.15
C LEU A 159 -11.39 -8.58 -1.01
N ALA A 160 -10.58 -9.64 -1.04
CA ALA A 160 -9.68 -9.94 -2.15
C ALA A 160 -10.57 -10.25 -3.36
N GLY A 161 -10.99 -9.21 -4.09
CA GLY A 161 -11.87 -9.34 -5.24
C GLY A 161 -12.83 -8.17 -5.37
N GLY A 162 -12.44 -7.19 -6.17
CA GLY A 162 -13.25 -6.04 -6.59
C GLY A 162 -12.45 -5.09 -7.48
#